data_AF-A0A091JYS0-F1
#
_entry.id   AF-A0A091JYS0-F1
#
_cell.length_a   1.000
_cell.length_b   1.000
_cell.length_c   1.000
_cell.angle_alpha   90.00
_cell.angle_beta   90.00
_cell.angle_gamma   90.00
#
_symmetry.space_group_name_H-M   'P 1'
#
loop_
_entity.id
_entity.type
_entity.pdbx_description
1 polymer ?
#
loop_
_entity_poly.entity_id
_entity_poly.type
_entity_poly.pdbx_seq_one_letter_code
_entity_poly.pdbx_strand_id
1 'polypeptide(L)'
;QNSSDMPETITSRDAARFPIVASCTLLGLYLFFKIFSQEYINLLLSMYFFVLGILALSHTISPMMNRFFPANFPNKQYQLLFTQGSGDNKEEIVNYEFDTKDLVCLALSSVVGVWYLLRKHWIANNLFGLAFSLNGVELLHLNNVSTGCILLGGLFIYDVFWVFGTNVMVTVAKSFEAPIKLVFPQDLLEKGLEADNFAMLGLGDIVIPGIFIALLLRFDISLKKNTHTYFYTSFVAYIFGLGLTIFIMHIFKHAQPALLYLVPACIGFPLLVALAKGEVTEMF
;
A
#
# COMPACT_ATOMS: atom_id res chain seq x y z
N GLN A 1 15.77 -17.94 -14.66
CA GLN A 1 15.21 -17.07 -13.60
C GLN A 1 15.97 -15.77 -13.71
N ASN A 2 15.38 -14.79 -14.40
CA ASN A 2 16.02 -13.48 -14.56
C ASN A 2 16.03 -12.78 -13.20
N SER A 3 17.16 -12.16 -12.87
CA SER A 3 17.38 -11.39 -11.64
C SER A 3 16.51 -10.13 -11.53
N SER A 4 15.64 -9.86 -12.50
CA SER A 4 14.71 -8.72 -12.56
C SER A 4 13.40 -8.92 -11.79
N ASP A 5 13.04 -10.17 -11.45
CA ASP A 5 11.74 -10.49 -10.83
C ASP A 5 11.86 -10.80 -9.32
N MET A 6 13.04 -10.61 -8.72
CA MET A 6 13.17 -10.73 -7.27
C MET A 6 12.56 -9.48 -6.63
N PRO A 7 11.54 -9.62 -5.78
CA PRO A 7 10.98 -8.47 -5.09
C PRO A 7 12.05 -7.79 -4.24
N GLU A 8 12.01 -6.46 -4.18
CA GLU A 8 12.93 -5.68 -3.34
C GLU A 8 12.74 -6.05 -1.88
N THR A 9 13.77 -6.65 -1.30
CA THR A 9 13.79 -7.02 0.11
C THR A 9 14.26 -5.86 0.95
N ILE A 10 13.44 -5.41 1.90
CA ILE A 10 13.78 -4.34 2.83
C ILE A 10 14.74 -4.89 3.88
N THR A 11 15.94 -4.30 3.97
CA THR A 11 16.89 -4.64 5.04
C THR A 11 16.57 -3.88 6.33
N SER A 12 17.10 -4.31 7.49
CA SER A 12 16.95 -3.59 8.76
C SER A 12 17.44 -2.14 8.71
N ARG A 13 18.46 -1.86 7.88
CA ARG A 13 18.97 -0.51 7.69
C ARG A 13 17.99 0.35 6.90
N ASP A 14 17.35 -0.22 5.89
CA ASP A 14 16.35 0.49 5.07
C ASP A 14 15.08 0.73 5.86
N ALA A 15 14.63 -0.27 6.63
CA ALA A 15 13.51 -0.16 7.56
C ALA A 15 13.72 0.97 8.59
N ALA A 16 14.91 1.08 9.19
CA ALA A 16 15.20 2.14 10.15
C ALA A 16 15.28 3.54 9.51
N ARG A 17 15.67 3.62 8.23
CA ARG A 17 15.72 4.88 7.47
C ARG A 17 14.35 5.32 6.98
N PHE A 18 13.41 4.39 6.81
CA PHE A 18 12.11 4.65 6.23
C PHE A 18 11.34 5.80 6.93
N PRO A 19 11.23 5.88 8.28
CA PRO A 19 10.56 7.00 8.95
C PRO A 19 11.24 8.35 8.73
N ILE A 20 12.57 8.35 8.59
CA ILE A 20 13.36 9.56 8.36
C ILE A 20 13.10 10.08 6.94
N VAL A 21 13.18 9.19 5.95
CA VAL A 21 12.89 9.53 4.55
C VAL A 21 11.44 10.03 4.42
N ALA A 22 10.48 9.32 5.02
CA ALA A 22 9.08 9.74 5.05
C ALA A 22 8.90 11.13 5.70
N SER A 23 9.66 11.45 6.75
CA SER A 23 9.64 12.76 7.40
C SER A 23 10.18 13.85 6.50
N CYS A 24 11.31 13.61 5.83
CA CYS A 24 11.89 14.54 4.87
C CYS A 24 10.95 14.79 3.69
N THR A 25 10.34 13.73 3.14
CA THR A 25 9.38 13.83 2.03
C THR A 25 8.12 14.59 2.45
N LEU A 26 7.55 14.29 3.62
CA LEU A 26 6.37 14.98 4.13
C LEU A 26 6.63 16.47 4.35
N LEU A 27 7.75 16.81 4.99
CA LEU A 27 8.14 18.19 5.21
C LEU A 27 8.43 18.91 3.89
N GLY A 28 9.11 18.24 2.95
CA GLY A 28 9.37 18.77 1.61
C GLY A 28 8.08 19.09 0.86
N LEU A 29 7.10 18.17 0.89
CA LEU A 29 5.79 18.38 0.28
C LEU A 29 5.02 19.52 0.96
N TYR A 30 5.09 19.63 2.28
CA TYR A 30 4.50 20.75 3.02
C TYR A 30 5.09 22.11 2.63
N LEU A 31 6.42 22.21 2.52
CA LEU A 31 7.07 23.42 2.05
C LEU A 31 6.69 23.72 0.59
N PHE A 32 6.57 22.69 -0.24
CA PHE A 32 6.15 22.83 -1.63
C PHE A 32 4.72 23.41 -1.74
N PHE A 33 3.78 22.91 -0.93
CA PHE A 33 2.41 23.46 -0.81
C PHE A 33 2.35 24.89 -0.27
N LYS A 34 3.36 25.32 0.49
CA LYS A 34 3.46 26.71 0.96
C LYS A 34 4.02 27.65 -0.10
N ILE A 35 4.87 27.16 -0.99
CA ILE A 35 5.57 27.99 -1.99
C ILE A 35 4.75 28.09 -3.28
N PHE A 36 4.10 27.00 -3.70
CA PHE A 36 3.33 26.93 -4.94
C PHE A 36 1.83 26.84 -4.66
N SER A 37 0.99 27.29 -5.60
CA SER A 37 -0.45 27.20 -5.46
C SER A 37 -0.92 25.75 -5.48
N GLN A 38 -1.82 25.41 -4.57
CA GLN A 38 -2.37 24.06 -4.39
C GLN A 38 -2.93 23.44 -5.67
N GLU A 39 -3.50 24.25 -6.57
CA GLU A 39 -4.09 23.78 -7.83
C GLU A 39 -3.07 23.10 -8.75
N TYR A 40 -1.92 23.73 -9.02
CA TYR A 40 -0.88 23.13 -9.86
C TYR A 40 -0.29 21.88 -9.22
N ILE A 41 -0.14 21.86 -7.90
CA ILE A 41 0.39 20.71 -7.17
C ILE A 41 -0.59 19.54 -7.27
N ASN A 42 -1.88 19.79 -7.02
CA ASN A 42 -2.91 18.77 -7.12
C ASN A 42 -3.09 18.28 -8.56
N LEU A 43 -2.97 19.15 -9.56
CA LEU A 43 -2.99 18.74 -10.97
C LEU A 43 -1.83 17.81 -11.29
N LEU A 44 -0.60 18.18 -10.90
CA LEU A 44 0.60 17.38 -11.13
C LEU A 44 0.50 16.02 -10.43
N LEU A 45 0.14 16.01 -9.15
CA LEU A 45 0.04 14.78 -8.36
C LEU A 45 -1.12 13.90 -8.84
N SER A 46 -2.25 14.50 -9.24
CA SER A 46 -3.36 13.76 -9.85
C SER A 46 -2.94 13.06 -11.13
N MET A 47 -2.21 13.73 -12.03
CA MET A 47 -1.69 13.08 -13.24
C MET A 47 -0.71 11.95 -12.92
N TYR A 48 0.19 12.17 -11.96
CA TYR A 48 1.14 11.15 -11.52
C TYR A 48 0.45 9.90 -10.95
N PHE A 49 -0.45 10.07 -9.97
CA PHE A 49 -1.19 8.97 -9.36
C PHE A 49 -2.21 8.35 -10.30
N PHE A 50 -2.70 9.07 -11.29
CA PHE A 50 -3.55 8.53 -12.34
C PHE A 50 -2.81 7.51 -13.21
N VAL A 51 -1.62 7.87 -13.72
CA VAL A 51 -0.81 6.97 -14.54
C VAL A 51 -0.41 5.73 -13.74
N LEU A 52 0.12 5.93 -12.53
CA LEU A 52 0.46 4.82 -11.65
C LEU A 52 -0.77 3.99 -11.28
N GLY A 53 -1.92 4.62 -11.09
CA GLY A 53 -3.17 3.95 -10.74
C GLY A 53 -3.64 3.03 -11.84
N ILE A 54 -3.60 3.47 -13.11
CA ILE A 54 -3.96 2.63 -14.26
C ILE A 54 -3.04 1.41 -14.35
N LEU A 55 -1.73 1.60 -14.19
CA LEU A 55 -0.76 0.50 -14.21
C LEU A 55 -0.99 -0.48 -13.06
N ALA A 56 -1.12 0.02 -11.84
CA ALA A 56 -1.39 -0.78 -10.64
C ALA A 56 -2.70 -1.57 -10.80
N LEU A 57 -3.76 -0.92 -11.28
CA LEU A 57 -5.06 -1.55 -11.48
C LEU A 57 -5.00 -2.61 -12.60
N SER A 58 -4.28 -2.34 -13.68
CA SER A 58 -4.06 -3.33 -14.75
C SER A 58 -3.35 -4.58 -14.22
N HIS A 59 -2.31 -4.41 -13.40
CA HIS A 59 -1.59 -5.52 -12.78
C HIS A 59 -2.50 -6.34 -11.85
N THR A 60 -3.29 -5.67 -11.01
CA THR A 60 -4.23 -6.33 -10.09
C THR A 60 -5.35 -7.08 -10.81
N ILE A 61 -5.87 -6.56 -11.92
CA ILE A 61 -6.97 -7.18 -12.66
C ILE A 61 -6.47 -8.32 -13.57
N SER A 62 -5.22 -8.28 -14.07
CA SER A 62 -4.66 -9.28 -14.98
C SER A 62 -4.90 -10.75 -14.55
N PRO A 63 -4.57 -11.19 -13.32
CA PRO A 63 -4.81 -12.57 -12.89
C PRO A 63 -6.31 -12.92 -12.84
N MET A 64 -7.17 -11.96 -12.49
CA MET A 64 -8.62 -12.15 -12.50
C MET A 64 -9.13 -12.31 -13.93
N MET A 65 -8.68 -11.45 -14.85
CA MET A 65 -9.09 -11.46 -16.25
C MET A 65 -8.62 -12.73 -16.97
N ASN A 66 -7.42 -13.22 -16.64
CA ASN A 66 -6.87 -14.48 -17.15
C ASN A 66 -7.78 -15.69 -16.88
N ARG A 67 -8.58 -15.67 -15.81
CA ARG A 67 -9.58 -16.69 -15.53
C ARG A 67 -10.87 -16.54 -16.35
N PHE A 68 -11.20 -15.32 -16.77
CA PHE A 68 -12.40 -15.02 -17.55
C PHE A 68 -12.17 -15.08 -19.07
N PHE A 69 -10.92 -14.99 -19.54
CA PHE A 69 -10.64 -15.10 -20.97
C PHE A 69 -10.97 -16.50 -21.50
N PRO A 70 -11.75 -16.62 -22.59
CA PRO A 70 -12.00 -17.90 -23.22
C PRO A 70 -10.72 -18.51 -23.77
N ALA A 71 -10.63 -19.85 -23.79
CA ALA A 71 -9.46 -20.59 -24.26
C ALA A 71 -9.03 -20.24 -25.71
N ASN A 72 -9.95 -19.72 -26.51
CA ASN A 72 -9.73 -19.31 -27.90
C ASN A 72 -9.22 -17.88 -28.06
N PHE A 73 -8.99 -17.13 -26.98
CA PHE A 73 -8.48 -15.77 -27.08
C PHE A 73 -7.00 -15.79 -27.53
N PRO A 74 -6.65 -15.11 -28.64
CA PRO A 74 -5.29 -15.16 -29.17
C PRO A 74 -4.31 -14.49 -28.21
N ASN A 75 -3.49 -15.27 -27.50
CA ASN A 75 -2.43 -14.70 -26.67
C ASN A 75 -1.16 -14.49 -27.52
N LYS A 76 -0.93 -13.26 -27.98
CA LYS A 76 0.34 -12.88 -28.60
C LYS A 76 1.19 -12.17 -27.55
N GLN A 77 2.42 -12.62 -27.41
CA GLN A 77 3.42 -11.98 -26.55
C GLN A 77 4.18 -10.95 -27.38
N TYR A 78 4.37 -9.77 -26.82
CA TYR A 78 5.19 -8.71 -27.38
C TYR A 78 6.34 -8.44 -26.44
N GLN A 79 7.54 -8.23 -26.98
CA GLN A 79 8.73 -7.90 -26.20
C GLN A 79 9.26 -6.55 -26.67
N LEU A 80 9.43 -5.63 -25.72
CA LEU A 80 10.04 -4.33 -25.94
C LEU A 80 11.46 -4.40 -25.38
N LEU A 81 12.41 -4.66 -26.28
CA LEU A 81 13.83 -4.81 -25.96
C LEU A 81 14.58 -3.55 -26.35
N PHE A 82 15.12 -2.84 -25.36
CA PHE A 82 16.02 -1.70 -25.57
C PHE A 82 17.44 -2.13 -25.21
N THR A 83 18.23 -2.44 -26.23
CA THR A 83 19.65 -2.82 -26.09
C THR A 83 20.56 -1.67 -26.45
N GLN A 84 21.60 -1.46 -25.65
CA GLN A 84 22.71 -0.56 -25.98
C GLN A 84 23.93 -1.38 -26.42
N GLY A 85 24.54 -0.96 -27.54
CA GLY A 85 25.71 -1.62 -28.12
C GLY A 85 25.40 -2.40 -29.41
N SER A 86 26.46 -2.83 -30.10
CA SER A 86 26.36 -3.70 -31.29
C SER A 86 27.48 -4.74 -31.26
N GLY A 87 27.15 -6.02 -31.52
CA GLY A 87 28.08 -7.16 -31.42
C GLY A 87 27.97 -7.95 -30.11
N ASP A 88 29.10 -8.44 -29.58
CA ASP A 88 29.20 -9.27 -28.37
C ASP A 88 29.04 -8.48 -27.04
N ASN A 89 29.06 -7.15 -27.10
CA ASN A 89 28.82 -6.25 -25.96
C ASN A 89 27.40 -5.65 -26.02
N LYS A 90 26.37 -6.49 -26.16
CA LYS A 90 24.97 -6.06 -26.04
C LYS A 90 24.58 -6.03 -24.58
N GLU A 91 24.36 -4.85 -24.05
CA GLU A 91 23.74 -4.69 -22.73
C GLU A 91 22.24 -4.44 -22.91
N GLU A 92 21.43 -5.31 -22.32
CA GLU A 92 19.98 -5.14 -22.23
C GLU A 92 19.67 -4.09 -21.15
N ILE A 93 19.21 -2.91 -21.55
CA ILE A 93 18.84 -1.84 -20.60
C ILE A 93 17.40 -2.00 -20.17
N VAL A 94 16.49 -2.29 -21.11
CA VAL A 94 15.07 -2.49 -20.84
C VAL A 94 14.61 -3.75 -21.57
N ASN A 95 14.13 -4.72 -20.82
CA ASN A 95 13.46 -5.89 -21.36
C ASN A 95 12.06 -5.93 -20.74
N TYR A 96 11.06 -5.44 -21.49
CA TYR A 96 9.67 -5.40 -21.03
C TYR A 96 8.80 -6.28 -21.91
N GLU A 97 8.27 -7.36 -21.35
CA GLU A 97 7.37 -8.28 -22.02
C GLU A 97 5.93 -7.96 -21.65
N PHE A 98 5.03 -7.92 -22.64
CA PHE A 98 3.61 -7.71 -22.41
C PHE A 98 2.75 -8.55 -23.36
N ASP A 99 1.66 -9.08 -22.84
CA ASP A 99 0.74 -9.90 -23.60
C ASP A 99 -0.47 -9.09 -24.10
N THR A 100 -1.13 -9.59 -25.16
CA THR A 100 -2.43 -9.05 -25.60
C THR A 100 -3.47 -8.93 -24.49
N LYS A 101 -3.43 -9.82 -23.49
CA LYS A 101 -4.34 -9.78 -22.34
C LYS A 101 -4.04 -8.61 -21.41
N ASP A 102 -2.77 -8.29 -21.22
CA ASP A 102 -2.34 -7.14 -20.41
C ASP A 102 -2.74 -5.82 -21.09
N LEU A 103 -2.69 -5.74 -22.42
CA LEU A 103 -3.22 -4.58 -23.15
C LEU A 103 -4.72 -4.39 -22.95
N VAL A 104 -5.50 -5.48 -22.91
CA VAL A 104 -6.94 -5.41 -22.63
C VAL A 104 -7.19 -4.96 -21.19
N CYS A 105 -6.42 -5.47 -20.22
CA CYS A 105 -6.49 -5.03 -18.83
C CYS A 105 -6.14 -3.55 -18.71
N LEU A 106 -5.12 -3.09 -19.43
CA LEU A 106 -4.70 -1.69 -19.44
C LEU A 106 -5.79 -0.77 -20.03
N ALA A 107 -6.45 -1.20 -21.11
CA ALA A 107 -7.54 -0.46 -21.72
C ALA A 107 -8.74 -0.33 -20.77
N LEU A 108 -9.12 -1.42 -20.08
CA LEU A 108 -10.19 -1.41 -19.09
C LEU A 108 -9.85 -0.53 -17.88
N SER A 109 -8.64 -0.65 -17.35
CA SER A 109 -8.13 0.22 -16.27
C SER A 109 -8.10 1.69 -16.68
N SER A 110 -7.80 1.99 -17.95
CA SER A 110 -7.84 3.37 -18.48
C SER A 110 -9.25 3.94 -18.50
N VAL A 111 -10.28 3.13 -18.82
CA VAL A 111 -11.69 3.58 -18.76
C VAL A 111 -12.07 3.96 -17.32
N VAL A 112 -11.68 3.14 -16.35
CA VAL A 112 -11.87 3.45 -14.91
C VAL A 112 -11.12 4.73 -14.52
N GLY A 113 -9.90 4.90 -15.02
CA GLY A 113 -9.13 6.12 -14.82
C GLY A 113 -9.84 7.35 -15.36
N VAL A 114 -10.28 7.34 -16.62
CA VAL A 114 -10.96 8.49 -17.22
C VAL A 114 -12.25 8.81 -16.43
N TRP A 115 -12.96 7.78 -15.98
CA TRP A 115 -14.13 7.95 -15.11
C TRP A 115 -13.78 8.65 -13.78
N TYR A 116 -12.64 8.30 -13.18
CA TYR A 116 -12.12 8.99 -11.99
C TYR A 116 -11.80 10.46 -12.27
N LEU A 117 -11.12 10.79 -13.38
CA LEU A 117 -10.77 12.19 -13.70
C LEU A 117 -12.01 13.05 -13.94
N LEU A 118 -13.04 12.50 -14.59
CA LEU A 118 -14.24 13.26 -14.95
C LEU A 118 -15.19 13.47 -13.77
N ARG A 119 -15.29 12.50 -12.85
CA ARG A 119 -16.33 12.51 -11.81
C ARG A 119 -15.80 12.48 -10.38
N LYS A 120 -14.49 12.21 -10.19
CA LYS A 120 -13.85 11.99 -8.88
C LYS A 120 -14.66 11.07 -7.96
N HIS A 121 -15.31 10.04 -8.54
CA HIS A 121 -16.15 9.12 -7.78
C HIS A 121 -15.35 8.34 -6.74
N TRP A 122 -15.92 8.20 -5.54
CA TRP A 122 -15.30 7.49 -4.42
C TRP A 122 -15.02 6.01 -4.73
N ILE A 123 -15.84 5.37 -5.57
CA ILE A 123 -15.65 3.98 -6.00
C ILE A 123 -14.37 3.84 -6.82
N ALA A 124 -14.18 4.69 -7.82
CA ALA A 124 -12.99 4.67 -8.65
C ALA A 124 -11.74 5.01 -7.83
N ASN A 125 -11.85 5.97 -6.91
CA ASN A 125 -10.81 6.27 -5.92
C ASN A 125 -10.43 5.03 -5.08
N ASN A 126 -11.42 4.31 -4.54
CA ASN A 126 -11.18 3.13 -3.72
C ASN A 126 -10.61 1.96 -4.53
N LEU A 127 -11.01 1.82 -5.79
CA LEU A 127 -10.45 0.80 -6.68
C LEU A 127 -8.96 1.04 -6.94
N PHE A 128 -8.56 2.30 -7.18
CA PHE A 128 -7.14 2.66 -7.25
C PHE A 128 -6.42 2.47 -5.91
N GLY A 129 -7.03 2.90 -4.80
CA GLY A 129 -6.47 2.70 -3.46
C GLY A 129 -6.20 1.23 -3.14
N LEU A 130 -7.16 0.35 -3.43
CA LEU A 130 -7.00 -1.10 -3.25
C LEU A 130 -5.91 -1.67 -4.17
N ALA A 131 -5.86 -1.25 -5.43
CA ALA A 131 -4.80 -1.67 -6.35
C ALA A 131 -3.42 -1.23 -5.83
N PHE A 132 -3.26 0.00 -5.37
CA PHE A 132 -2.02 0.47 -4.76
C PHE A 132 -1.66 -0.29 -3.49
N SER A 133 -2.64 -0.59 -2.63
CA SER A 133 -2.39 -1.37 -1.42
C SER A 133 -1.94 -2.79 -1.73
N LEU A 134 -2.58 -3.46 -2.69
CA LEU A 134 -2.22 -4.82 -3.09
C LEU A 134 -0.82 -4.86 -3.70
N ASN A 135 -0.55 -4.00 -4.69
CA ASN A 135 0.78 -3.92 -5.30
C ASN A 135 1.84 -3.49 -4.27
N GLY A 136 1.50 -2.62 -3.31
CA GLY A 136 2.41 -2.23 -2.24
C GLY A 136 2.83 -3.39 -1.33
N VAL A 137 1.88 -4.26 -0.96
CA VAL A 137 2.15 -5.47 -0.17
C VAL A 137 2.89 -6.53 -1.00
N GLU A 138 2.65 -6.59 -2.31
CA GLU A 138 3.32 -7.51 -3.23
C GLU A 138 4.75 -7.06 -3.59
N LEU A 139 5.04 -5.76 -3.67
CA LEU A 139 6.38 -5.29 -4.04
C LEU A 139 7.31 -5.27 -2.84
N LEU A 140 6.83 -4.75 -1.72
CA LEU A 140 7.65 -4.59 -0.51
C LEU A 140 7.69 -5.90 0.24
N HIS A 141 8.88 -6.45 0.44
CA HIS A 141 9.03 -7.70 1.18
C HIS A 141 10.00 -7.55 2.34
N LEU A 142 9.56 -8.02 3.51
CA LEU A 142 10.39 -8.14 4.69
C LEU A 142 10.99 -9.55 4.72
N ASN A 143 12.27 -9.64 5.09
CA ASN A 143 12.95 -10.93 5.24
C ASN A 143 12.92 -11.47 6.67
N ASN A 144 12.91 -10.57 7.67
CA ASN A 144 13.01 -10.93 9.08
C ASN A 144 11.96 -10.20 9.92
N VAL A 145 11.43 -10.88 10.95
CA VAL A 145 10.44 -10.30 11.88
C VAL A 145 11.03 -9.10 12.62
N SER A 146 12.31 -9.15 13.00
CA SER A 146 13.03 -8.03 13.59
C SER A 146 13.00 -6.77 12.70
N THR A 147 13.22 -6.92 11.39
CA THR A 147 13.11 -5.81 10.44
C THR A 147 11.70 -5.23 10.39
N GLY A 148 10.68 -6.09 10.45
CA GLY A 148 9.28 -5.67 10.57
C GLY A 148 9.00 -4.89 11.87
N CYS A 149 9.52 -5.35 13.00
CA CYS A 149 9.40 -4.65 14.29
C CYS A 149 10.10 -3.28 14.27
N ILE A 150 11.27 -3.18 13.63
CA ILE A 150 11.99 -1.91 13.45
C ILE A 150 11.17 -0.95 12.57
N LEU A 151 10.65 -1.43 11.44
CA LEU A 151 9.84 -0.62 10.52
C LEU A 151 8.58 -0.10 11.22
N LEU A 152 7.78 -0.99 11.82
CA LEU A 152 6.55 -0.65 12.51
C LEU A 152 6.82 0.25 13.73
N GLY A 153 7.85 -0.06 14.53
CA GLY A 153 8.24 0.77 15.68
C GLY A 153 8.71 2.17 15.27
N GLY A 154 9.46 2.29 14.18
CA GLY A 154 9.87 3.58 13.64
C GLY A 154 8.67 4.39 13.11
N LEU A 155 7.73 3.73 12.44
CA LEU A 155 6.53 4.37 11.92
C LEU A 155 5.52 4.74 13.01
N PHE A 156 5.48 4.00 14.13
CA PHE A 156 4.75 4.40 15.32
C PHE A 156 5.23 5.75 15.86
N ILE A 157 6.56 5.95 15.99
CA ILE A 157 7.13 7.22 16.47
C ILE A 157 6.84 8.34 15.45
N TYR A 158 7.00 8.04 14.16
CA TYR A 158 6.69 8.98 13.07
C TYR A 158 5.26 9.50 13.15
N ASP A 159 4.29 8.61 13.26
CA ASP A 159 2.86 8.97 13.24
C ASP A 159 2.49 9.81 14.47
N VAL A 160 2.99 9.43 15.65
CA VAL A 160 2.81 10.21 16.89
C VAL A 160 3.40 11.61 16.76
N PHE A 161 4.63 11.73 16.25
CA PHE A 161 5.31 13.01 16.10
C PHE A 161 4.58 13.93 15.10
N TRP A 162 4.20 13.41 13.93
CA TRP A 162 3.63 14.23 12.86
C TRP A 162 2.14 14.53 13.04
N VAL A 163 1.39 13.66 13.74
CA VAL A 163 -0.04 13.89 14.04
C VAL A 163 -0.22 14.79 15.26
N PHE A 164 0.50 14.56 16.36
CA PHE A 164 0.32 15.34 17.59
C PHE A 164 1.31 16.50 17.75
N GLY A 165 2.54 16.33 17.25
CA GLY A 165 3.61 17.32 17.47
C GLY A 165 3.55 18.52 16.54
N THR A 166 2.95 18.41 15.35
CA THR A 166 2.95 19.48 14.35
C THR A 166 1.65 19.52 13.53
N ASN A 167 1.34 20.66 12.91
CA ASN A 167 0.21 20.78 11.96
C ASN A 167 0.54 20.34 10.53
N VAL A 168 1.75 19.81 10.29
CA VAL A 168 2.26 19.54 8.94
C VAL A 168 1.45 18.43 8.26
N MET A 169 1.28 17.29 8.94
CA MET A 169 0.56 16.14 8.37
C MET A 169 -0.90 16.50 8.05
N VAL A 170 -1.57 17.22 8.95
CA VAL A 170 -2.96 17.67 8.75
C VAL A 170 -3.06 18.65 7.58
N THR A 171 -2.10 19.57 7.43
CA THR A 171 -2.11 20.55 6.33
C THR A 171 -1.89 19.86 4.98
N VAL A 172 -0.95 18.92 4.91
CA VAL A 172 -0.70 18.14 3.69
C VAL A 172 -1.91 17.27 3.36
N ALA A 173 -2.48 16.56 4.33
CA ALA A 173 -3.65 15.69 4.13
C ALA A 173 -4.89 16.45 3.64
N LYS A 174 -5.07 17.71 4.07
CA LYS A 174 -6.15 18.58 3.60
C LYS A 174 -5.88 19.22 2.25
N SER A 175 -4.63 19.53 1.94
CA SER A 175 -4.25 20.19 0.68
C SER A 175 -4.14 19.21 -0.50
N PHE A 176 -4.01 17.92 -0.21
CA PHE A 176 -3.72 16.88 -1.18
C PHE A 176 -4.99 16.15 -1.65
N GLU A 177 -5.30 16.24 -2.95
CA GLU A 177 -6.46 15.61 -3.59
C GLU A 177 -6.05 14.56 -4.64
N ALA A 178 -5.63 13.37 -4.21
CA ALA A 178 -5.39 12.24 -5.13
C ALA A 178 -5.73 10.89 -4.47
N PRO A 179 -5.76 9.78 -5.22
CA PRO A 179 -6.24 8.48 -4.75
C PRO A 179 -5.22 7.74 -3.88
N ILE A 180 -4.81 8.38 -2.77
CA ILE A 180 -3.89 7.81 -1.77
C ILE A 180 -4.61 7.50 -0.45
N LYS A 181 -5.94 7.44 -0.47
CA LYS A 181 -6.75 7.15 0.70
C LYS A 181 -7.98 6.36 0.28
N LEU A 182 -8.37 5.39 1.10
CA LEU A 182 -9.69 4.79 0.99
C LEU A 182 -10.71 5.72 1.64
N VAL A 183 -11.81 5.91 0.94
CA VAL A 183 -12.86 6.86 1.27
C VAL A 183 -14.13 6.05 1.47
N PHE A 184 -14.63 6.02 2.70
CA PHE A 184 -15.85 5.28 3.05
C PHE A 184 -16.99 6.25 3.34
N PRO A 185 -18.11 6.17 2.61
CA PRO A 185 -19.27 7.02 2.87
C PRO A 185 -19.86 6.70 4.25
N GLN A 186 -19.86 7.69 5.15
CA GLN A 186 -20.48 7.55 6.48
C GLN A 186 -22.00 7.55 6.37
N ASP A 187 -22.54 8.29 5.40
CA ASP A 187 -23.98 8.43 5.17
C ASP A 187 -24.52 7.40 4.16
N LEU A 188 -23.83 6.27 3.96
CA LEU A 188 -24.22 5.25 2.96
C LEU A 188 -25.66 4.75 3.20
N LEU A 189 -26.07 4.65 4.46
CA LEU A 189 -27.42 4.19 4.83
C LEU A 189 -28.49 5.26 4.62
N GLU A 190 -28.13 6.55 4.72
CA GLU A 190 -29.08 7.68 4.63
C GLU A 190 -29.19 8.24 3.20
N LYS A 191 -28.06 8.32 2.47
CA LYS A 191 -27.96 8.93 1.14
C LYS A 191 -27.55 7.96 0.03
N GLY A 192 -27.36 6.68 0.35
CA GLY A 192 -26.94 5.69 -0.63
C GLY A 192 -25.59 6.03 -1.28
N LEU A 193 -25.51 5.90 -2.60
CA LEU A 193 -24.27 6.13 -3.36
C LEU A 193 -23.87 7.61 -3.49
N GLU A 194 -24.73 8.55 -3.06
CA GLU A 194 -24.51 10.01 -3.08
C GLU A 194 -24.20 10.60 -1.69
N ALA A 195 -23.48 9.84 -0.85
CA ALA A 195 -23.03 10.36 0.45
C ALA A 195 -22.01 11.49 0.29
N ASP A 196 -22.10 12.51 1.16
CA ASP A 196 -21.20 13.67 1.15
C ASP A 196 -20.12 13.59 2.24
N ASN A 197 -20.40 12.89 3.35
CA ASN A 197 -19.45 12.71 4.45
C ASN A 197 -18.68 11.41 4.29
N PHE A 198 -17.36 11.50 4.28
CA PHE A 198 -16.49 10.35 4.09
C PHE A 198 -15.47 10.17 5.20
N ALA A 199 -15.40 8.96 5.74
CA ALA A 199 -14.26 8.52 6.54
C ALA A 199 -13.07 8.24 5.62
N MET A 200 -11.87 8.61 6.06
CA MET A 200 -10.64 8.40 5.31
C MET A 200 -9.74 7.42 6.04
N LEU A 201 -9.22 6.43 5.32
CA LEU A 201 -8.20 5.51 5.80
C LEU A 201 -6.95 5.64 4.91
N GLY A 202 -5.79 5.88 5.52
CA GLY A 202 -4.54 6.02 4.78
C GLY A 202 -4.09 4.68 4.20
N LEU A 203 -3.57 4.68 2.97
CA LEU A 203 -3.04 3.45 2.38
C LEU A 203 -1.83 2.90 3.17
N GLY A 204 -1.07 3.77 3.84
CA GLY A 204 0.02 3.36 4.73
C GLY A 204 -0.45 2.46 5.88
N ASP A 205 -1.63 2.74 6.43
CA ASP A 205 -2.22 1.96 7.53
C ASP A 205 -2.73 0.58 7.09
N ILE A 206 -2.81 0.35 5.78
CA ILE A 206 -3.16 -0.94 5.17
C ILE A 206 -1.90 -1.67 4.74
N VAL A 207 -1.05 -0.99 3.96
CA VAL A 207 0.15 -1.58 3.38
C VAL A 207 1.12 -1.98 4.47
N ILE A 208 1.51 -1.06 5.38
CA ILE A 208 2.58 -1.29 6.36
C ILE A 208 2.27 -2.48 7.31
N PRO A 209 1.08 -2.57 7.94
CA PRO A 209 0.73 -3.76 8.70
C PRO A 209 0.55 -5.00 7.80
N GLY A 210 0.04 -4.82 6.57
CA GLY A 210 -0.13 -5.89 5.59
C GLY A 210 1.19 -6.61 5.25
N ILE A 211 2.28 -5.87 5.04
CA ILE A 211 3.61 -6.46 4.80
C ILE A 211 4.08 -7.30 6.00
N PHE A 212 3.81 -6.84 7.21
CA PHE A 212 4.16 -7.56 8.43
C PHE A 212 3.32 -8.84 8.61
N ILE A 213 2.02 -8.77 8.33
CA ILE A 213 1.12 -9.94 8.36
C ILE A 213 1.56 -10.97 7.31
N ALA A 214 1.93 -10.52 6.10
CA ALA A 214 2.46 -11.40 5.06
C ALA A 214 3.77 -12.07 5.47
N LEU A 215 4.65 -11.36 6.18
CA LEU A 215 5.85 -11.95 6.78
C LEU A 215 5.53 -13.02 7.82
N LEU A 216 4.53 -12.79 8.68
CA LEU A 216 4.12 -13.78 9.67
C LEU A 216 3.51 -15.04 9.04
N LEU A 217 2.84 -14.91 7.90
CA LEU A 217 2.42 -16.07 7.11
C LEU A 217 3.63 -16.88 6.60
N ARG A 218 4.67 -16.21 6.12
CA ARG A 218 5.92 -16.88 5.71
C ARG A 218 6.61 -17.57 6.89
N PHE A 219 6.55 -16.96 8.06
CA PHE A 219 7.05 -17.56 9.30
C PHE A 219 6.24 -18.79 9.71
N ASP A 220 4.90 -18.74 9.70
CA ASP A 220 4.07 -19.93 9.95
C ASP A 220 4.44 -21.10 9.01
N ILE A 221 4.65 -20.80 7.73
CA ILE A 221 5.06 -21.80 6.73
C ILE A 221 6.48 -22.32 7.01
N SER A 222 7.42 -21.47 7.44
CA SER A 222 8.79 -21.89 7.74
C SER A 222 8.89 -22.83 8.94
N LEU A 223 7.96 -22.72 9.89
CA LEU A 223 7.83 -23.64 11.03
C LEU A 223 7.37 -25.06 10.62
N LYS A 224 6.99 -25.26 9.35
CA LYS A 224 6.46 -26.53 8.80
C LYS A 224 5.26 -27.09 9.58
N LYS A 225 4.53 -26.21 10.26
CA LYS A 225 3.27 -26.55 10.93
C LYS A 225 2.15 -26.30 9.92
N ASN A 226 1.18 -27.22 9.83
CA ASN A 226 -0.01 -27.06 8.98
C ASN A 226 -1.02 -26.02 9.55
N THR A 227 -0.55 -25.06 10.35
CA THR A 227 -1.38 -24.04 10.97
C THR A 227 -0.80 -22.66 10.68
N HIS A 228 -1.67 -21.73 10.31
CA HIS A 228 -1.32 -20.33 10.07
C HIS A 228 -1.60 -19.49 11.32
N THR A 229 -1.04 -19.91 12.46
CA THR A 229 -1.42 -19.35 13.75
C THR A 229 -1.03 -17.87 13.85
N TYR A 230 0.20 -17.52 13.47
CA TYR A 230 0.72 -16.15 13.57
C TYR A 230 0.04 -15.22 12.58
N PHE A 231 -0.25 -15.69 11.37
CA PHE A 231 -1.03 -14.97 10.37
C PHE A 231 -2.41 -14.61 10.91
N TYR A 232 -3.21 -15.60 11.36
CA TYR A 232 -4.56 -15.33 11.87
C TYR A 232 -4.53 -14.46 13.13
N THR A 233 -3.57 -14.70 14.03
CA THR A 233 -3.40 -13.89 15.24
C THR A 233 -3.13 -12.42 14.88
N SER A 234 -2.20 -12.16 13.96
CA SER A 234 -1.86 -10.80 13.54
C SER A 234 -2.99 -10.15 12.73
N PHE A 235 -3.69 -10.92 11.90
CA PHE A 235 -4.85 -10.43 11.16
C PHE A 235 -6.00 -10.01 12.09
N VAL A 236 -6.30 -10.79 13.12
CA VAL A 236 -7.27 -10.41 14.16
C VAL A 236 -6.78 -9.19 14.95
N ALA A 237 -5.48 -9.12 15.27
CA ALA A 237 -4.89 -7.97 15.94
C ALA A 237 -4.99 -6.68 15.10
N TYR A 238 -4.86 -6.79 13.78
CA TYR A 238 -5.05 -5.68 12.85
C TYR A 238 -6.49 -5.17 12.87
N ILE A 239 -7.48 -6.06 12.76
CA ILE A 239 -8.90 -5.70 12.85
C ILE A 239 -9.21 -5.06 14.20
N PHE A 240 -8.68 -5.63 15.30
CA PHE A 240 -8.82 -5.08 16.64
C PHE A 240 -8.20 -3.68 16.76
N GLY A 241 -6.99 -3.49 16.23
CA GLY A 241 -6.28 -2.20 16.24
C GLY A 241 -7.04 -1.14 15.46
N LEU A 242 -7.53 -1.44 14.25
CA LEU A 242 -8.41 -0.54 13.49
C LEU A 242 -9.73 -0.25 14.21
N GLY A 243 -10.34 -1.25 14.84
CA GLY A 243 -11.56 -1.04 15.63
C GLY A 243 -11.32 -0.07 16.78
N LEU A 244 -10.18 -0.22 17.48
CA LEU A 244 -9.79 0.65 18.57
C LEU A 244 -9.49 2.08 18.10
N THR A 245 -8.84 2.28 16.95
CA THR A 245 -8.60 3.64 16.40
C THR A 245 -9.91 4.36 16.15
N ILE A 246 -10.86 3.69 15.49
CA ILE A 246 -12.19 4.24 15.17
C ILE A 246 -12.95 4.54 16.47
N PHE A 247 -12.92 3.63 17.45
CA PHE A 247 -13.59 3.81 18.73
C PHE A 247 -13.07 5.03 19.50
N ILE A 248 -11.74 5.19 19.60
CA ILE A 248 -11.14 6.35 20.25
C ILE A 248 -11.45 7.64 19.48
N MET A 249 -11.34 7.63 18.14
CA MET A 249 -11.70 8.78 17.32
C MET A 249 -13.15 9.23 17.55
N HIS A 250 -14.08 8.28 17.74
CA HIS A 250 -15.47 8.58 18.02
C HIS A 250 -15.66 9.26 19.39
N ILE A 251 -14.96 8.79 20.42
CA ILE A 251 -15.03 9.38 21.78
C ILE A 251 -14.42 10.78 21.80
N PHE A 252 -13.22 10.94 21.26
CA PHE A 252 -12.45 12.17 21.38
C PHE A 252 -12.75 13.20 20.30
N LYS A 253 -13.49 12.84 19.24
CA LYS A 253 -13.84 13.70 18.08
C LYS A 253 -12.63 14.41 17.46
N HIS A 254 -11.45 13.81 17.60
CA HIS A 254 -10.19 14.29 17.07
C HIS A 254 -9.53 13.18 16.26
N ALA A 255 -8.89 13.55 15.16
CA ALA A 255 -8.10 12.60 14.36
C ALA A 255 -6.98 12.01 15.23
N GLN A 256 -6.87 10.69 15.23
CA GLN A 256 -5.85 9.95 15.96
C GLN A 256 -4.89 9.30 14.96
N PRO A 257 -3.59 9.18 15.30
CA PRO A 257 -2.64 8.38 14.53
C PRO A 257 -3.08 6.91 14.54
N ALA A 258 -3.32 6.32 13.37
CA ALA A 258 -3.82 4.95 13.30
C ALA A 258 -2.75 3.94 13.76
N LEU A 259 -1.48 4.21 13.43
CA LEU A 259 -0.36 3.35 13.79
C LEU A 259 -0.12 3.30 15.30
N LEU A 260 -0.59 4.29 16.06
CA LEU A 260 -0.52 4.31 17.52
C LEU A 260 -1.15 3.06 18.16
N TYR A 261 -2.25 2.57 17.61
CA TYR A 261 -2.98 1.40 18.12
C TYR A 261 -2.70 0.14 17.32
N LEU A 262 -2.49 0.29 16.01
CA LEU A 262 -2.17 -0.83 15.13
C LEU A 262 -0.82 -1.48 15.47
N VAL A 263 0.24 -0.71 15.67
CA VAL A 263 1.58 -1.27 15.89
C VAL A 263 1.65 -2.11 17.18
N PRO A 264 1.19 -1.62 18.35
CA PRO A 264 1.18 -2.43 19.56
C PRO A 264 0.34 -3.69 19.44
N ALA A 265 -0.80 -3.64 18.73
CA ALA A 265 -1.65 -4.81 18.51
C ALA A 265 -0.96 -5.83 17.58
N CYS A 266 -0.52 -5.40 16.40
CA CYS A 266 0.04 -6.26 15.36
C CYS A 266 1.37 -6.92 15.77
N ILE A 267 2.19 -6.26 16.60
CA ILE A 267 3.41 -6.86 17.16
C ILE A 267 3.09 -7.64 18.44
N GLY A 268 2.30 -7.05 19.35
CA GLY A 268 2.07 -7.59 20.69
C GLY A 268 1.33 -8.92 20.68
N PHE A 269 0.26 -9.06 19.89
CA PHE A 269 -0.55 -10.29 19.90
C PHE A 269 0.25 -11.51 19.38
N PRO A 270 0.92 -11.45 18.21
CA PRO A 270 1.79 -12.54 17.76
C PRO A 270 2.93 -12.84 18.73
N LEU A 271 3.54 -11.81 19.34
CA LEU A 271 4.60 -11.99 20.32
C LEU A 271 4.11 -12.71 21.59
N LEU A 272 2.92 -12.39 22.08
CA LEU A 272 2.31 -13.08 23.22
C LEU A 272 2.02 -14.55 22.90
N VAL A 273 1.54 -14.85 21.69
CA VAL A 273 1.34 -16.23 21.23
C VAL A 273 2.68 -16.97 21.12
N ALA A 274 3.71 -16.33 20.57
CA ALA A 274 5.05 -16.90 20.49
C ALA A 274 5.62 -17.19 21.88
N LEU A 275 5.40 -16.29 22.84
CA LEU A 275 5.82 -16.46 24.23
C LEU A 275 5.08 -17.61 24.90
N ALA A 276 3.76 -17.72 24.71
CA ALA A 276 2.96 -18.82 25.24
C ALA A 276 3.35 -20.18 24.65
N LYS A 277 3.80 -20.22 23.39
CA LYS A 277 4.26 -21.43 22.71
C LYS A 277 5.75 -21.73 22.89
N GLY A 278 6.53 -20.79 23.44
CA GLY A 278 7.99 -20.91 23.54
C GLY A 278 8.74 -20.76 22.21
N GLU A 279 8.13 -20.15 21.20
CA GLU A 279 8.64 -20.03 19.82
C GLU A 279 9.32 -18.67 19.56
N VAL A 280 9.58 -17.88 20.60
CA VAL A 280 10.16 -16.52 20.48
C VAL A 280 11.55 -16.56 19.84
N THR A 281 12.38 -17.54 20.16
CA THR A 281 13.73 -17.67 19.59
C THR A 281 13.71 -18.09 18.12
N GLU A 282 12.65 -18.74 17.66
CA GLU A 282 12.51 -19.06 16.24
C GLU A 282 11.98 -17.86 15.44
N MET A 283 11.22 -16.98 16.10
CA MET A 283 10.63 -15.78 15.51
C MET A 283 11.65 -14.67 15.23
N PHE A 284 12.76 -14.59 15.96
CA PHE A 284 13.78 -13.53 15.89
C PHE A 284 15.16 -14.04 15.56
#